data_AF-A0A7K9WTX3-F1
#
_entry.id   AF-A0A7K9WTX3-F1
#
_cell.length_a   1.000
_cell.length_b   1.000
_cell.length_c   1.000
_cell.angle_alpha   90.00
_cell.angle_beta   90.00
_cell.angle_gamma   90.00
#
_symmetry.space_group_name_H-M   'P 1'
#
loop_
_entity.id
_entity.type
_entity.pdbx_description
1 polymer ?
#
loop_
_entity_poly.entity_id
_entity_poly.type
_entity_poly.pdbx_seq_one_letter_code
_entity_poly.pdbx_strand_id
1 'polypeptide(L)'
;RTPEGSAAAMDGRLSRIPVYSRLNRPEPSAELQMTFPSKRKCVNKTSEQEFSKVPSFNFSSNIPADNVFKAANPGLPKSEKKVEPVSKKTVTRRPLSRYQLEAELKNKNQLVETLKQQLARSEGTIQLRELKKENERLGHEVEKLKQIQETCMMILERRNIDPGSRIEEEEETRACREKTTMLSKQVIEELKLFCHTVAKEKEMLETAMAKWKSAQEENQRALEKQSYIQAQIKEWKSILEGLGKLLA
;
A
#
# COMPACT_ATOMS: atom_id res chain seq x y z
N ARG A 1 -35.41 55.56 64.92
CA ARG A 1 -35.20 54.29 65.63
C ARG A 1 -34.93 53.20 64.59
N THR A 2 -33.66 52.94 64.31
CA THR A 2 -33.10 51.61 64.01
C THR A 2 -33.04 50.81 65.33
N PRO A 3 -32.51 49.57 65.38
CA PRO A 3 -32.57 48.42 64.43
C PRO A 3 -32.82 47.08 65.17
N GLU A 4 -32.98 45.98 64.41
CA GLU A 4 -32.53 44.61 64.73
C GLU A 4 -32.68 43.81 63.42
N GLY A 5 -31.73 43.05 62.89
CA GLY A 5 -30.50 42.50 63.44
C GLY A 5 -30.50 40.99 63.18
N SER A 6 -29.99 40.52 62.04
CA SER A 6 -29.45 39.16 61.95
C SER A 6 -28.47 39.04 60.79
N ALA A 7 -27.22 38.83 61.17
CA ALA A 7 -26.09 38.52 60.31
C ALA A 7 -25.91 37.00 60.25
N ALA A 8 -25.71 36.47 59.04
CA ALA A 8 -25.05 35.20 58.81
C ALA A 8 -24.16 35.42 57.57
N ALA A 9 -22.89 35.72 57.79
CA ALA A 9 -21.79 34.74 57.81
C ALA A 9 -21.40 34.30 56.38
N MET A 10 -20.31 34.91 55.93
CA MET A 10 -19.43 34.54 54.82
C MET A 10 -19.28 33.02 54.64
N ASP A 11 -19.36 32.55 53.39
CA ASP A 11 -18.35 31.61 52.90
C ASP A 11 -18.09 31.87 51.41
N GLY A 12 -16.98 32.58 51.15
CA GLY A 12 -16.48 32.80 49.81
C GLY A 12 -15.85 31.54 49.26
N ARG A 13 -16.43 30.97 48.20
CA ARG A 13 -15.77 29.93 47.40
C ARG A 13 -15.50 30.42 46.00
N LEU A 14 -14.43 31.20 45.91
CA LEU A 14 -13.65 31.37 44.68
C LEU A 14 -12.89 30.07 44.38
N SER A 15 -13.10 29.55 43.18
CA SER A 15 -12.18 28.82 42.29
C SER A 15 -11.22 27.75 42.86
N ARG A 16 -11.27 26.53 42.28
CA ARG A 16 -10.11 25.63 42.21
C ARG A 16 -9.93 25.09 40.79
N ILE A 17 -9.23 25.86 39.95
CA ILE A 17 -8.46 25.29 38.86
C ILE A 17 -7.10 24.90 39.47
N PRO A 18 -6.64 23.64 39.36
CA PRO A 18 -5.31 23.28 39.83
C PRO A 18 -4.27 23.93 38.93
N VAL A 19 -3.62 24.98 39.41
CA VAL A 19 -2.39 25.51 38.80
C VAL A 19 -1.24 24.66 39.32
N TYR A 20 -0.70 23.78 38.48
CA TYR A 20 0.55 23.11 38.78
C TYR A 20 1.70 24.10 38.67
N SER A 21 2.15 24.60 39.82
CA SER A 21 3.36 25.41 39.96
C SER A 21 4.60 24.58 39.64
N ARG A 22 5.43 25.09 38.74
CA ARG A 22 6.80 24.62 38.51
C ARG A 22 7.64 24.83 39.77
N LEU A 23 8.24 23.76 40.31
CA LEU A 23 9.55 23.80 40.98
C LEU A 23 10.00 22.37 41.32
N ASN A 24 10.84 21.80 40.46
CA ASN A 24 12.15 21.29 40.83
C ASN A 24 12.79 20.55 39.65
N ARG A 25 13.97 21.02 39.28
CA ARG A 25 14.89 20.46 38.30
C ARG A 25 15.82 19.49 39.03
N PRO A 26 15.91 18.22 38.61
CA PRO A 26 17.12 17.45 38.75
C PRO A 26 17.90 17.51 37.41
N GLU A 27 19.22 17.66 37.54
CA GLU A 27 20.22 17.53 36.47
C GLU A 27 20.15 16.18 35.73
N PRO A 28 20.68 16.09 34.50
CA PRO A 28 20.49 14.95 33.62
C PRO A 28 21.51 13.83 33.88
N SER A 29 21.07 12.58 33.89
CA SER A 29 21.96 11.42 33.79
C SER A 29 21.37 10.33 32.92
N ALA A 30 22.24 9.86 32.02
CA ALA A 30 22.19 8.64 31.21
C ALA A 30 21.09 8.53 30.14
N GLU A 31 21.50 8.89 28.92
CA GLU A 31 20.93 8.43 27.66
C GLU A 31 20.86 6.89 27.61
N LEU A 32 19.64 6.34 27.56
CA LEU A 32 19.40 5.06 26.91
C LEU A 32 18.96 5.37 25.48
N GLN A 33 19.93 5.36 24.56
CA GLN A 33 19.69 5.40 23.13
C GLN A 33 19.00 4.10 22.70
N MET A 34 17.72 4.20 22.31
CA MET A 34 17.09 3.20 21.44
C MET A 34 16.82 3.87 20.09
N THR A 35 17.89 3.99 19.31
CA THR A 35 17.89 4.49 17.94
C THR A 35 17.54 3.35 16.99
N PHE A 36 16.29 3.32 16.52
CA PHE A 36 15.91 2.52 15.35
C PHE A 36 16.41 3.21 14.07
N PRO A 37 17.26 2.58 13.24
CA PRO A 37 17.66 3.18 11.98
C PRO A 37 16.62 2.84 10.90
N SER A 38 15.67 3.74 10.64
CA SER A 38 14.78 3.65 9.49
C SER A 38 14.91 4.87 8.60
N LYS A 39 15.90 4.86 7.69
CA LYS A 39 15.89 5.56 6.40
C LYS A 39 16.87 4.88 5.43
N ARG A 40 16.38 3.98 4.57
CA ARG A 40 16.96 3.84 3.23
C ARG A 40 16.02 4.54 2.26
N LYS A 41 16.55 5.55 1.58
CA LYS A 41 15.90 6.19 0.42
C LYS A 41 15.84 5.16 -0.70
N CYS A 42 14.64 4.67 -1.03
CA CYS A 42 14.42 3.99 -2.30
C CYS A 42 14.43 5.05 -3.40
N VAL A 43 15.45 5.01 -4.24
CA VAL A 43 15.50 5.72 -5.51
C VAL A 43 14.49 5.04 -6.43
N ASN A 44 13.40 5.73 -6.74
CA ASN A 44 12.47 5.31 -7.78
C ASN A 44 13.15 5.58 -9.13
N LYS A 45 13.63 4.54 -9.79
CA LYS A 45 13.79 4.55 -11.25
C LYS A 45 12.66 3.70 -11.82
N THR A 46 11.72 4.41 -12.42
CA THR A 46 10.74 3.93 -13.37
C THR A 46 11.48 3.24 -14.52
N SER A 47 11.35 1.92 -14.61
CA SER A 47 11.51 1.19 -15.85
C SER A 47 10.37 0.19 -15.90
N GLU A 48 9.38 0.49 -16.73
CA GLU A 48 8.37 -0.46 -17.18
C GLU A 48 9.12 -1.66 -17.78
N GLN A 49 9.06 -2.80 -17.11
CA GLN A 49 9.49 -4.07 -17.68
C GLN A 49 8.23 -4.77 -18.18
N GLU A 50 8.00 -4.66 -19.49
CA GLU A 50 6.99 -5.44 -20.22
C GLU A 50 7.16 -6.92 -19.86
N PHE A 51 6.16 -7.49 -19.21
CA PHE A 51 6.08 -8.94 -19.04
C PHE A 51 5.91 -9.57 -20.43
N SER A 52 6.91 -10.36 -20.81
CA SER A 52 6.89 -11.11 -22.06
C SER A 52 5.71 -12.08 -22.07
N LYS A 53 5.06 -12.10 -23.23
CA LYS A 53 3.89 -12.89 -23.58
C LYS A 53 4.17 -14.38 -23.39
N VAL A 54 3.56 -15.01 -22.39
CA VAL A 54 3.56 -16.46 -22.22
C VAL A 54 2.72 -17.07 -23.36
N PRO A 55 3.19 -18.09 -24.10
CA PRO A 55 2.34 -18.77 -25.08
C PRO A 55 1.25 -19.57 -24.34
N SER A 56 -0.02 -19.23 -24.59
CA SER A 56 -1.15 -20.01 -24.12
C SER A 56 -1.11 -21.42 -24.74
N PHE A 57 -0.86 -22.45 -23.93
CA PHE A 57 -0.99 -23.83 -24.38
C PHE A 57 -2.47 -24.21 -24.43
N ASN A 58 -3.08 -24.10 -25.62
CA ASN A 58 -4.42 -24.60 -25.87
C ASN A 58 -4.37 -26.12 -26.11
N PHE A 59 -4.95 -26.91 -25.22
CA PHE A 59 -5.29 -28.31 -25.50
C PHE A 59 -6.56 -28.35 -26.37
N SER A 60 -6.42 -28.18 -27.69
CA SER A 60 -7.51 -28.50 -28.61
C SER A 60 -7.44 -30.00 -28.96
N SER A 61 -8.38 -30.76 -28.42
CA SER A 61 -8.73 -32.10 -28.89
C SER A 61 -9.25 -31.99 -30.33
N ASN A 62 -8.47 -32.47 -31.29
CA ASN A 62 -8.97 -32.84 -32.61
C ASN A 62 -8.70 -34.33 -32.77
N ILE A 63 -9.75 -35.11 -32.62
CA ILE A 63 -9.81 -36.52 -32.98
C ILE A 63 -10.02 -36.59 -34.50
N PRO A 64 -9.17 -37.27 -35.28
CA PRO A 64 -9.58 -37.81 -36.57
C PRO A 64 -10.11 -39.22 -36.33
N ALA A 65 -11.43 -39.34 -36.25
CA ALA A 65 -12.12 -40.60 -36.43
C ALA A 65 -12.10 -40.91 -37.94
N ASP A 66 -11.18 -41.76 -38.36
CA ASP A 66 -11.37 -42.81 -39.37
C ASP A 66 -9.99 -43.27 -39.83
N ASN A 67 -9.59 -44.47 -39.42
CA ASN A 67 -8.64 -45.31 -40.15
C ASN A 67 -8.87 -46.76 -39.67
N VAL A 68 -9.91 -47.35 -40.24
CA VAL A 68 -10.20 -48.78 -40.21
C VAL A 68 -9.05 -49.52 -40.92
N PHE A 69 -8.07 -50.02 -40.15
CA PHE A 69 -7.13 -51.00 -40.67
C PHE A 69 -7.76 -52.39 -40.60
N LYS A 70 -8.30 -52.82 -41.75
CA LYS A 70 -8.73 -54.20 -42.03
C LYS A 70 -7.61 -55.19 -41.72
N ALA A 71 -7.90 -56.17 -40.86
CA ALA A 71 -7.15 -57.41 -40.79
C ALA A 71 -7.39 -58.23 -42.07
N ALA A 72 -6.37 -58.33 -42.92
CA ALA A 72 -6.38 -59.23 -44.07
C ALA A 72 -5.73 -60.56 -43.66
N ASN A 73 -6.56 -61.60 -43.48
CA ASN A 73 -6.13 -62.99 -43.47
C ASN A 73 -5.47 -63.33 -44.82
N PRO A 74 -4.24 -63.88 -44.88
CA PRO A 74 -3.79 -64.58 -46.07
C PRO A 74 -4.30 -66.03 -46.01
N GLY A 75 -5.50 -66.24 -46.57
CA GLY A 75 -5.95 -67.57 -46.99
C GLY A 75 -5.14 -68.05 -48.20
N LEU A 76 -4.81 -69.34 -48.20
CA LEU A 76 -4.22 -70.07 -49.32
C LEU A 76 -4.83 -69.70 -50.69
N PRO A 77 -4.01 -69.78 -51.75
CA PRO A 77 -4.44 -70.59 -52.89
C PRO A 77 -3.35 -71.59 -53.31
N LYS A 78 -3.78 -72.85 -53.45
CA LYS A 78 -3.06 -73.89 -54.20
C LYS A 78 -3.14 -73.55 -55.69
N SER A 79 -2.01 -73.46 -56.37
CA SER A 79 -1.89 -73.99 -57.74
C SER A 79 -0.45 -74.40 -58.01
N GLU A 80 -0.30 -75.64 -58.47
CA GLU A 80 0.94 -76.30 -58.79
C GLU A 80 1.53 -75.77 -60.11
N LYS A 81 2.84 -75.49 -60.12
CA LYS A 81 3.75 -75.78 -61.25
C LYS A 81 5.21 -75.54 -60.84
N LYS A 82 5.80 -76.59 -60.28
CA LYS A 82 7.15 -77.12 -60.53
C LYS A 82 8.15 -76.16 -61.23
N VAL A 83 9.02 -75.50 -60.45
CA VAL A 83 10.45 -75.29 -60.77
C VAL A 83 11.25 -75.26 -59.45
N GLU A 84 11.94 -76.36 -59.22
CA GLU A 84 13.23 -76.55 -58.52
C GLU A 84 13.80 -75.38 -57.66
N PRO A 85 14.01 -75.57 -56.35
CA PRO A 85 14.73 -74.59 -55.54
C PRO A 85 16.22 -74.60 -55.90
N VAL A 86 16.69 -73.47 -56.44
CA VAL A 86 18.10 -73.16 -56.67
C VAL A 86 18.89 -73.35 -55.38
N SER A 87 19.71 -74.41 -55.41
CA SER A 87 20.90 -74.70 -54.62
C SER A 87 21.11 -73.88 -53.34
N LYS A 88 20.80 -74.50 -52.19
CA LYS A 88 21.50 -74.20 -50.93
C LYS A 88 22.99 -74.49 -51.18
N LYS A 89 23.77 -73.47 -51.53
CA LYS A 89 25.22 -73.55 -51.46
C LYS A 89 25.58 -73.59 -49.99
N THR A 90 25.64 -74.81 -49.47
CA THR A 90 26.40 -75.17 -48.29
C THR A 90 27.78 -74.56 -48.49
N VAL A 91 28.05 -73.42 -47.89
CA VAL A 91 29.43 -72.94 -47.73
C VAL A 91 30.02 -73.93 -46.74
N THR A 92 30.63 -74.98 -47.28
CA THR A 92 31.52 -75.87 -46.57
C THR A 92 32.61 -74.96 -46.02
N ARG A 93 32.44 -74.51 -44.77
CA ARG A 93 33.41 -73.69 -44.05
C ARG A 93 34.66 -74.56 -43.96
N ARG A 94 35.60 -74.32 -44.87
CA ARG A 94 36.97 -74.81 -44.76
C ARG A 94 37.44 -74.48 -43.34
N PRO A 95 38.11 -75.37 -42.59
CA PRO A 95 38.65 -75.01 -41.29
C PRO A 95 39.55 -73.80 -41.48
N LEU A 96 39.10 -72.63 -41.02
CA LEU A 96 39.96 -71.45 -40.97
C LEU A 96 41.14 -71.84 -40.10
N SER A 97 42.35 -71.62 -40.61
CA SER A 97 43.56 -71.83 -39.81
C SER A 97 43.40 -71.06 -38.50
N ARG A 98 43.87 -71.62 -37.38
CA ARG A 98 43.77 -70.99 -36.04
C ARG A 98 44.18 -69.51 -36.06
N TYR A 99 45.21 -69.18 -36.84
CA TYR A 99 45.67 -67.81 -37.05
C TYR A 99 44.64 -66.88 -37.70
N GLN A 100 43.82 -67.39 -38.62
CA GLN A 100 42.74 -66.62 -39.26
C GLN A 100 41.60 -66.35 -38.28
N LEU A 101 41.27 -67.32 -37.42
CA LEU A 101 40.26 -67.13 -36.38
C LEU A 101 40.72 -66.12 -35.32
N GLU A 102 41.98 -66.19 -34.89
CA GLU A 102 42.57 -65.23 -33.95
C GLU A 102 42.64 -63.81 -34.55
N ALA A 103 42.93 -63.68 -35.85
CA ALA A 103 42.90 -62.40 -36.54
C ALA A 103 41.47 -61.83 -36.66
N GLU A 104 40.48 -62.67 -36.96
CA GLU A 104 39.07 -62.25 -37.02
C GLU A 104 38.54 -61.81 -35.65
N LEU A 105 38.90 -62.53 -34.58
CA LEU A 105 38.55 -62.17 -33.21
C LEU A 105 39.15 -60.82 -32.81
N LYS A 106 40.43 -60.60 -33.12
CA LYS A 106 41.09 -59.30 -32.90
C LYS A 106 40.39 -58.18 -33.67
N ASN A 107 40.01 -58.42 -34.93
CA ASN A 107 39.30 -57.44 -35.73
C ASN A 107 37.90 -57.11 -35.17
N LYS A 108 37.14 -58.14 -34.75
CA LYS A 108 35.83 -57.94 -34.11
C LYS A 108 35.94 -57.20 -32.78
N ASN A 109 36.95 -57.51 -31.95
CA ASN A 109 37.19 -56.77 -30.72
C ASN A 109 37.56 -55.31 -31.00
N GLN A 110 38.39 -55.05 -32.02
CA GLN A 110 38.71 -53.68 -32.44
C GLN A 110 37.45 -52.93 -32.91
N LEU A 111 36.56 -53.60 -33.65
CA LEU A 111 35.28 -53.02 -34.07
C LEU A 111 34.37 -52.71 -32.87
N VAL A 112 34.29 -53.60 -31.89
CA VAL A 112 33.51 -53.35 -30.66
C VAL A 112 34.06 -52.15 -29.89
N GLU A 113 35.38 -52.04 -29.72
CA GLU A 113 35.98 -50.90 -29.03
C GLU A 113 35.77 -49.58 -29.78
N THR A 114 35.87 -49.59 -31.11
CA THR A 114 35.59 -48.39 -31.93
C THR A 114 34.11 -47.97 -31.86
N LEU A 115 33.17 -48.92 -31.96
CA LEU A 115 31.74 -48.64 -31.82
C LEU A 115 31.39 -48.15 -30.40
N LYS A 116 32.01 -48.70 -29.36
CA LYS A 116 31.86 -48.25 -27.97
C LYS A 116 32.34 -46.81 -27.80
N GLN A 117 33.49 -46.46 -28.39
CA GLN A 117 33.96 -45.08 -28.40
C GLN A 117 33.04 -44.15 -29.19
N GLN A 118 32.52 -44.61 -30.33
CA GLN A 118 31.57 -43.84 -31.15
C GLN A 118 30.24 -43.60 -30.43
N LEU A 119 29.73 -44.60 -29.70
CA LEU A 119 28.53 -44.46 -28.87
C LEU A 119 28.79 -43.49 -27.72
N ALA A 120 29.93 -43.58 -27.03
CA ALA A 120 30.28 -42.65 -25.96
C ALA A 120 30.43 -41.19 -26.44
N ARG A 121 30.82 -41.01 -27.71
CA ARG A 121 30.92 -39.70 -28.39
C ARG A 121 29.64 -39.30 -29.14
N SER A 122 28.64 -40.18 -29.17
CA SER A 122 27.38 -39.87 -29.85
C SER A 122 26.74 -38.66 -29.19
N GLU A 123 26.22 -37.76 -30.01
CA GLU A 123 25.56 -36.53 -29.55
C GLU A 123 24.45 -36.85 -28.54
N GLY A 124 23.71 -37.94 -28.73
CA GLY A 124 22.68 -38.40 -27.79
C GLY A 124 23.24 -38.74 -26.40
N THR A 125 24.44 -39.33 -26.31
CA THR A 125 25.07 -39.64 -25.00
C THR A 125 25.58 -38.39 -24.29
N ILE A 126 26.06 -37.41 -25.05
CA ILE A 126 26.51 -36.11 -24.53
C ILE A 126 25.31 -35.29 -24.06
N GLN A 127 24.28 -35.16 -24.89
CA GLN A 127 23.02 -34.49 -24.57
C GLN A 127 22.34 -35.12 -23.35
N LEU A 128 22.30 -36.46 -23.25
CA LEU A 128 21.75 -37.14 -22.08
C LEU A 128 22.51 -36.79 -20.80
N ARG A 129 23.84 -36.64 -20.87
CA ARG A 129 24.66 -36.23 -19.72
C ARG A 129 24.39 -34.78 -19.32
N GLU A 130 24.23 -33.89 -20.29
CA GLU A 130 23.90 -32.48 -20.05
C GLU A 130 22.51 -32.31 -19.46
N LEU A 131 21.50 -32.97 -20.05
CA LEU A 131 20.14 -32.99 -19.52
C LEU A 131 20.09 -33.56 -18.11
N LYS A 132 20.88 -34.59 -17.81
CA LYS A 132 20.97 -35.13 -16.44
C LYS A 132 21.52 -34.10 -15.45
N LYS A 133 22.60 -33.39 -15.82
CA LYS A 133 23.17 -32.32 -14.99
C LYS A 133 22.19 -31.17 -14.80
N GLU A 134 21.47 -30.79 -15.85
CA GLU A 134 20.49 -29.71 -15.77
C GLU A 134 19.29 -30.13 -14.91
N ASN A 135 18.84 -31.37 -15.01
CA ASN A 135 17.79 -31.91 -14.15
C ASN A 135 18.22 -31.93 -12.67
N GLU A 136 19.47 -32.29 -12.38
CA GLU A 136 20.03 -32.20 -11.01
C GLU A 136 20.06 -30.74 -10.51
N ARG A 137 20.48 -29.79 -11.37
CA ARG A 137 20.47 -28.35 -11.03
C ARG A 137 19.05 -27.84 -10.75
N LEU A 138 18.09 -28.15 -11.61
CA LEU A 138 16.69 -27.78 -11.45
C LEU A 138 16.11 -28.40 -10.17
N GLY A 139 16.46 -29.65 -9.87
CA GLY A 139 16.09 -30.31 -8.62
C GLY A 139 16.57 -29.53 -7.39
N HIS A 140 17.82 -29.06 -7.39
CA HIS A 140 18.33 -28.20 -6.31
C HIS A 140 17.62 -26.85 -6.22
N GLU A 141 17.26 -26.24 -7.35
CA GLU A 141 16.56 -24.96 -7.36
C GLU A 141 15.13 -25.08 -6.83
N VAL A 142 14.42 -26.16 -7.19
CA VAL A 142 13.11 -26.49 -6.64
C VAL A 142 13.18 -26.62 -5.12
N GLU A 143 14.22 -27.25 -4.59
CA GLU A 143 14.37 -27.41 -3.14
C GLU A 143 14.62 -26.07 -2.43
N LYS A 144 15.42 -25.16 -3.01
CA LYS A 144 15.58 -23.80 -2.48
C LYS A 144 14.27 -23.02 -2.53
N LEU A 145 13.51 -23.13 -3.61
CA LEU A 145 12.21 -22.46 -3.72
C LEU A 145 11.22 -22.97 -2.67
N LYS A 146 11.22 -24.28 -2.37
CA LYS A 146 10.44 -24.83 -1.27
C LYS A 146 10.86 -24.27 0.09
N GLN A 147 12.16 -24.18 0.37
CA GLN A 147 12.66 -23.58 1.61
C GLN A 147 12.27 -22.11 1.74
N ILE A 148 12.32 -21.34 0.64
CA ILE A 148 11.86 -19.96 0.61
C ILE A 148 10.35 -19.90 0.89
N GLN A 149 9.56 -20.74 0.23
CA GLN A 149 8.11 -20.82 0.44
C GLN A 149 7.77 -21.14 1.89
N GLU A 150 8.40 -22.16 2.49
CA GLU A 150 8.21 -22.55 3.89
C GLU A 150 8.60 -21.41 4.85
N THR A 151 9.72 -20.74 4.58
CA THR A 151 10.16 -19.58 5.37
C THR A 151 9.13 -18.44 5.29
N CYS A 152 8.63 -18.14 4.09
CA CYS A 152 7.59 -17.12 3.90
C CYS A 152 6.30 -17.50 4.63
N MET A 153 5.86 -18.75 4.51
CA MET A 153 4.66 -19.27 5.18
C MET A 153 4.81 -19.18 6.70
N MET A 154 5.96 -19.61 7.25
CA MET A 154 6.26 -19.50 8.67
C MET A 154 6.24 -18.05 9.17
N ILE A 155 6.76 -17.09 8.40
CA ILE A 155 6.72 -15.67 8.77
C ILE A 155 5.29 -15.16 8.81
N LEU A 156 4.47 -15.52 7.82
CA LEU A 156 3.06 -15.13 7.76
C LEU A 156 2.28 -15.72 8.95
N GLU A 157 2.42 -17.02 9.22
CA GLU A 157 1.80 -17.71 10.35
C GLU A 157 2.23 -17.10 11.69
N ARG A 158 3.54 -16.92 11.92
CA ARG A 158 4.06 -16.35 13.18
C ARG A 158 3.59 -14.93 13.44
N ARG A 159 3.40 -14.14 12.37
CA ARG A 159 2.93 -12.77 12.47
C ARG A 159 1.41 -12.65 12.37
N ASN A 160 0.69 -13.78 12.24
CA ASN A 160 -0.75 -13.82 11.93
C ASN A 160 -1.12 -12.86 10.79
N ILE A 161 -0.23 -12.72 9.80
CA ILE A 161 -0.49 -11.89 8.62
C ILE A 161 -1.25 -12.76 7.65
N ASP A 162 -2.55 -12.56 7.55
CA ASP A 162 -3.32 -13.09 6.44
C ASP A 162 -3.02 -12.24 5.19
N PRO A 163 -2.48 -12.84 4.11
CA PRO A 163 -2.23 -12.11 2.87
C PRO A 163 -3.52 -11.54 2.25
N GLY A 164 -4.70 -12.10 2.57
CA GLY A 164 -6.00 -11.55 2.18
C GLY A 164 -6.41 -10.33 3.02
N SER A 165 -6.40 -10.46 4.35
CA SER A 165 -6.84 -9.40 5.28
C SER A 165 -6.07 -8.10 5.13
N ARG A 166 -4.77 -8.14 4.80
CA ARG A 166 -3.97 -6.93 4.64
C ARG A 166 -4.42 -6.06 3.47
N ILE A 167 -5.01 -6.64 2.42
CA ILE A 167 -5.54 -5.89 1.28
C ILE A 167 -6.80 -5.13 1.72
N GLU A 168 -7.72 -5.81 2.41
CA GLU A 168 -8.94 -5.19 2.95
C GLU A 168 -8.62 -4.10 3.99
N GLU A 169 -7.67 -4.35 4.89
CA GLU A 169 -7.20 -3.37 5.88
C GLU A 169 -6.53 -2.16 5.18
N GLU A 170 -5.77 -2.38 4.12
CA GLU A 170 -5.14 -1.29 3.36
C GLU A 170 -6.18 -0.44 2.60
N GLU A 171 -7.23 -1.06 2.06
CA GLU A 171 -8.38 -0.37 1.46
C GLU A 171 -9.18 0.41 2.49
N GLU A 172 -9.51 -0.18 3.64
CA GLU A 172 -10.23 0.51 4.72
C GLU A 172 -9.43 1.68 5.28
N THR A 173 -8.13 1.50 5.51
CA THR A 173 -7.26 2.60 5.97
C THR A 173 -7.11 3.69 4.89
N ARG A 174 -7.13 3.34 3.60
CA ARG A 174 -7.16 4.32 2.51
C ARG A 174 -8.46 5.11 2.51
N ALA A 175 -9.62 4.43 2.57
CA ALA A 175 -10.93 5.08 2.63
C ALA A 175 -11.07 5.99 3.87
N CYS A 176 -10.57 5.54 5.02
CA CYS A 176 -10.54 6.32 6.25
C CYS A 176 -9.66 7.59 6.10
N ARG A 177 -8.48 7.45 5.49
CA ARG A 177 -7.60 8.60 5.18
C ARG A 177 -8.29 9.59 4.25
N GLU A 178 -8.89 9.12 3.16
CA GLU A 178 -9.61 9.97 2.20
C GLU A 178 -10.74 10.75 2.87
N LYS A 179 -11.59 10.05 3.64
CA LYS A 179 -12.68 10.67 4.41
C LYS A 179 -12.15 11.72 5.39
N THR A 180 -11.08 11.42 6.11
CA THR A 180 -10.44 12.34 7.05
C THR A 180 -9.91 13.59 6.34
N THR A 181 -9.26 13.43 5.19
CA THR A 181 -8.74 14.57 4.42
C THR A 181 -9.87 15.44 3.85
N MET A 182 -10.98 14.84 3.42
CA MET A 182 -12.16 15.57 2.94
C MET A 182 -12.80 16.38 4.07
N LEU A 183 -13.06 15.75 5.22
CA LEU A 183 -13.62 16.44 6.39
C LEU A 183 -12.71 17.56 6.88
N SER A 184 -11.39 17.34 6.90
CA SER A 184 -10.42 18.37 7.27
C SER A 184 -10.48 19.58 6.34
N LYS A 185 -10.60 19.36 5.02
CA LYS A 185 -10.79 20.46 4.05
C LYS A 185 -12.07 21.24 4.33
N GLN A 186 -13.19 20.53 4.57
CA GLN A 186 -14.47 21.17 4.88
C GLN A 186 -14.38 22.03 6.14
N VAL A 187 -13.80 21.51 7.22
CA VAL A 187 -13.61 22.27 8.48
C VAL A 187 -12.74 23.50 8.25
N ILE A 188 -11.68 23.39 7.44
CA ILE A 188 -10.83 24.54 7.10
C ILE A 188 -11.61 25.62 6.33
N GLU A 189 -12.46 25.21 5.39
CA GLU A 189 -13.31 26.14 4.62
C GLU A 189 -14.36 26.81 5.50
N GLU A 190 -15.07 26.06 6.34
CA GLU A 190 -16.04 26.58 7.30
C GLU A 190 -15.39 27.55 8.30
N LEU A 191 -14.19 27.22 8.81
CA LEU A 191 -13.47 28.10 9.72
C LEU A 191 -13.06 29.42 9.04
N LYS A 192 -12.64 29.38 7.77
CA LYS A 192 -12.33 30.60 6.99
C LYS A 192 -13.58 31.46 6.81
N LEU A 193 -14.71 30.85 6.48
CA LEU A 193 -15.98 31.56 6.32
C LEU A 193 -16.44 32.19 7.65
N PHE A 194 -16.31 31.45 8.75
CA PHE A 194 -16.60 31.95 10.09
C PHE A 194 -15.73 33.15 10.44
N CYS A 195 -14.40 33.05 10.27
CA CYS A 195 -13.47 34.15 10.53
C CYS A 195 -13.82 35.40 9.70
N HIS A 196 -14.16 35.23 8.42
CA HIS A 196 -14.57 36.35 7.57
C HIS A 196 -15.88 37.00 8.06
N THR A 197 -16.86 36.19 8.46
CA THR A 197 -18.14 36.66 8.99
C THR A 197 -17.94 37.45 10.29
N VAL A 198 -17.17 36.91 11.23
CA VAL A 198 -16.83 37.58 12.49
C VAL A 198 -16.10 38.90 12.25
N ALA A 199 -15.18 38.95 11.28
CA ALA A 199 -14.49 40.20 10.93
C ALA A 199 -15.47 41.27 10.44
N LYS A 200 -16.43 40.89 9.59
CA LYS A 200 -17.48 41.79 9.08
C LYS A 200 -18.42 42.25 10.19
N GLU A 201 -18.85 41.34 11.06
CA GLU A 201 -19.70 41.68 12.22
C GLU A 201 -18.99 42.61 13.19
N LYS A 202 -17.69 42.39 13.42
CA LYS A 202 -16.87 43.28 14.22
C LYS A 202 -16.80 44.69 13.62
N GLU A 203 -16.58 44.81 12.32
CA GLU A 203 -16.58 46.11 11.63
C GLU A 203 -17.94 46.82 11.75
N MET A 204 -19.04 46.08 11.56
CA MET A 204 -20.39 46.62 11.75
C MET A 204 -20.63 47.08 13.19
N LEU A 205 -20.13 46.35 14.19
CA LEU A 205 -20.22 46.74 15.59
C LEU A 205 -19.40 48.00 15.89
N GLU A 206 -18.17 48.10 15.39
CA GLU A 206 -17.31 49.26 15.57
C GLU A 206 -17.92 50.52 14.94
N THR A 207 -18.48 50.41 13.73
CA THR A 207 -19.17 51.52 13.08
C THR A 207 -20.44 51.94 13.82
N ALA A 208 -21.23 51.00 14.34
CA ALA A 208 -22.39 51.29 15.17
C ALA A 208 -21.99 51.97 16.49
N MET A 209 -20.91 51.51 17.13
CA MET A 209 -20.38 52.10 18.35
C MET A 209 -19.89 53.53 18.13
N ALA A 210 -19.23 53.82 17.00
CA ALA A 210 -18.81 55.17 16.64
C ALA A 210 -20.02 56.12 16.45
N LYS A 211 -21.07 55.65 15.76
CA LYS A 211 -22.32 56.41 15.61
C LYS A 211 -22.99 56.69 16.94
N TRP A 212 -23.06 55.70 17.82
CA TRP A 212 -23.65 55.84 19.16
C TRP A 212 -22.89 56.87 20.00
N LYS A 213 -21.55 56.84 20.00
CA LYS A 213 -20.72 57.85 20.68
C LYS A 213 -20.98 59.25 20.17
N SER A 214 -21.05 59.42 18.85
CA SER A 214 -21.36 60.74 18.24
C SER A 214 -22.74 61.26 18.66
N ALA A 215 -23.76 60.40 18.66
CA ALA A 215 -25.10 60.76 19.12
C ALA A 215 -25.12 61.10 20.63
N GLN A 216 -24.33 60.39 21.44
CA GLN A 216 -24.19 60.68 22.87
C GLN A 216 -23.56 62.06 23.11
N GLU A 217 -22.50 62.41 22.37
CA GLU A 217 -21.87 63.73 22.44
C GLU A 217 -22.82 64.84 22.00
N GLU A 218 -23.61 64.62 20.96
CA GLU A 218 -24.65 65.57 20.53
C GLU A 218 -25.72 65.79 21.60
N ASN A 219 -26.21 64.70 22.21
CA ASN A 219 -27.17 64.78 23.29
C ASN A 219 -26.60 65.52 24.52
N GLN A 220 -25.33 65.28 24.86
CA GLN A 220 -24.64 65.99 25.93
C GLN A 220 -24.57 67.51 25.66
N ARG A 221 -24.21 67.91 24.43
CA ARG A 221 -24.24 69.33 24.03
C ARG A 221 -25.64 69.93 24.08
N ALA A 222 -26.67 69.15 23.74
CA ALA A 222 -28.06 69.60 23.83
C ALA A 222 -28.47 69.86 25.29
N LEU A 223 -28.10 68.96 26.21
CA LEU A 223 -28.33 69.11 27.65
C LEU A 223 -27.62 70.34 28.22
N GLU A 224 -26.39 70.61 27.81
CA GLU A 224 -25.66 71.81 28.22
C GLU A 224 -26.35 73.10 27.77
N LYS A 225 -26.82 73.14 26.52
CA LYS A 225 -27.62 74.26 26.00
C LYS A 225 -28.93 74.44 26.77
N GLN A 226 -29.62 73.34 27.08
CA GLN A 226 -30.85 73.39 27.88
C GLN A 226 -30.60 73.95 29.27
N SER A 227 -29.53 73.51 29.94
CA SER A 227 -29.11 74.03 31.25
C SER A 227 -28.80 75.52 31.20
N TYR A 228 -28.08 75.97 30.16
CA TYR A 228 -27.79 77.38 29.93
C TYR A 228 -29.05 78.24 29.77
N ILE A 229 -29.99 77.80 28.92
CA ILE A 229 -31.27 78.50 28.72
C ILE A 229 -32.07 78.52 30.02
N GLN A 230 -32.07 77.43 30.79
CA GLN A 230 -32.76 77.36 32.07
C GLN A 230 -32.17 78.33 33.10
N ALA A 231 -30.85 78.50 33.12
CA ALA A 231 -30.18 79.49 33.96
C ALA A 231 -30.60 80.93 33.59
N GLN A 232 -30.59 81.24 32.30
CA GLN A 232 -31.09 82.53 31.78
C GLN A 232 -32.53 82.78 32.21
N ILE A 233 -33.45 81.82 32.02
CA ILE A 233 -34.86 81.98 32.42
C ILE A 233 -34.98 82.30 33.92
N LYS A 234 -34.19 81.63 34.77
CA LYS A 234 -34.18 81.90 36.21
C LYS A 234 -33.69 83.32 36.53
N GLU A 235 -32.66 83.78 35.84
CA GLU A 235 -32.15 85.15 35.97
C GLU A 235 -33.21 86.18 35.57
N TRP A 236 -33.79 86.06 34.37
CA TRP A 236 -34.86 86.93 33.90
C TRP A 236 -36.06 86.94 34.86
N LYS A 237 -36.45 85.77 35.37
CA LYS A 237 -37.52 85.64 36.36
C LYS A 237 -37.18 86.39 37.66
N SER A 238 -35.95 86.27 38.16
CA SER A 238 -35.51 86.99 39.36
C SER A 238 -35.49 88.51 39.16
N ILE A 239 -35.08 89.00 37.98
CA ILE A 239 -35.13 90.43 37.63
C ILE A 239 -36.57 90.91 37.62
N LEU A 240 -37.47 90.15 36.98
CA LEU A 240 -38.90 90.50 36.89
C LEU A 240 -39.56 90.56 38.27
N GLU A 241 -39.28 89.58 39.14
CA GLU A 241 -39.75 89.57 40.53
C GLU A 241 -39.18 90.75 41.34
N GLY A 242 -37.91 91.12 41.11
CA GLY A 242 -37.28 92.29 41.73
C GLY A 242 -37.94 93.60 41.31
N LEU A 243 -38.18 93.80 40.00
CA LEU A 243 -38.88 94.97 39.47
C LEU A 243 -40.32 95.04 39.98
N GLY A 244 -41.03 93.91 40.04
CA GLY A 244 -42.39 93.84 40.58
C GLY A 244 -42.48 94.30 42.03
N LYS A 245 -41.46 94.00 42.86
CA LYS A 245 -41.38 94.48 44.25
C LYS A 245 -41.09 95.98 44.36
N LEU A 246 -40.42 96.59 43.39
CA LEU A 246 -40.14 98.03 43.37
C LEU A 246 -41.35 98.87 42.92
N LEU A 247 -42.26 98.26 42.16
CA LEU A 247 -43.47 98.89 41.61
C LEU A 247 -44.72 98.69 42.49
N ALA A 248 -44.64 97.85 43.52
CA ALA A 248 -45.70 97.59 44.50
C ALA A 248 -45.51 98.44 45.75
#